data_AF-A0A9P1C3Q6-F1
#
_entry.id   AF-A0A9P1C3Q6-F1
#
_cell.length_a   1.000
_cell.length_b   1.000
_cell.length_c   1.000
_cell.angle_alpha   90.00
_cell.angle_beta   90.00
_cell.angle_gamma   90.00
#
_symmetry.space_group_name_H-M   'P 1'
#
loop_
_entity.id
_entity.type
_entity.pdbx_description
1 polymer ?
#
loop_
_entity_poly.entity_id
_entity_poly.type
_entity_poly.pdbx_seq_one_letter_code
_entity_poly.pdbx_strand_id
1 'polypeptide(L)'
;MKEDTTDMEDVEKNEKKSITEGPAPTSYSGEAELVEAEDSDRLLPKKIPKGGFPHLDITRIVCVMLVAIDHGSPMYSEWNVIYVQQWTLQWIVLVSGVSFCLSSKPLLPYLGRLAIYAAVGIMVNWSAWIATGQDWEHDFFNVVFQMWFIVGLMLFCTILAPLKYWLKQDATQLESAEPLPSEPAEDEGVLNIVLTIVMALLFIGLLCVVFLPKLLNPFVAPIFLDFAKAIHGDGNVWGLPSNLKESQDFVAHLCTYAFLTLSNLFLLRTFRSIRIKASIIPWMIMANTLVNRSLMYRGPEERPFHLLDIMILGMVTQTYGLMYRKTVGEYYCRYWFVLLIGFALTWPPYLDKRLDMYPTFDRILRRGEGDWVMVAGAIGKDMERWKK
;
A
#
# COMPACT_ATOMS: atom_id res chain seq x y z
N MET A 1 27.61 46.86 47.63
CA MET A 1 26.40 47.69 47.69
C MET A 1 26.46 48.66 46.53
N LYS A 2 25.88 48.29 45.39
CA LYS A 2 25.64 49.15 44.23
C LYS A 2 24.16 49.01 43.96
N GLU A 3 23.44 50.12 44.11
CA GLU A 3 22.03 50.22 43.76
C GLU A 3 21.91 50.10 42.23
N ASP A 4 21.08 49.16 41.81
CA ASP A 4 20.72 48.93 40.42
C ASP A 4 19.35 49.55 40.21
N THR A 5 19.34 50.76 39.65
CA THR A 5 18.14 51.48 39.25
C THR A 5 17.66 50.90 37.92
N THR A 6 16.73 49.96 37.99
CA THR A 6 16.03 49.45 36.81
C THR A 6 14.93 50.45 36.44
N ASP A 7 15.15 51.18 35.35
CA ASP A 7 14.21 52.11 34.74
C ASP A 7 12.94 51.38 34.28
N MET A 8 11.78 51.85 34.77
CA MET A 8 10.44 51.43 34.35
C MET A 8 9.87 52.44 33.34
N GLU A 9 10.39 52.48 32.11
CA GLU A 9 9.85 53.39 31.07
C GLU A 9 9.29 52.72 29.79
N ASP A 10 9.15 51.40 29.72
CA ASP A 10 8.65 50.72 28.51
C ASP A 10 7.29 50.03 28.67
N VAL A 11 6.28 50.73 29.23
CA VAL A 11 4.91 50.18 29.39
C VAL A 11 3.89 50.73 28.37
N GLU A 12 4.23 51.71 27.53
CA GLU A 12 3.22 52.42 26.71
C GLU A 12 3.42 52.35 25.19
N LYS A 13 3.42 51.14 24.62
CA LYS A 13 3.06 50.94 23.20
C LYS A 13 2.23 49.67 22.99
N ASN A 14 1.06 49.61 23.62
CA ASN A 14 -0.03 48.74 23.17
C ASN A 14 -0.71 49.41 21.97
N GLU A 15 -0.09 49.27 20.79
CA GLU A 15 -0.74 49.58 19.52
C GLU A 15 -2.03 48.78 19.41
N LYS A 16 -3.14 49.49 19.26
CA LYS A 16 -4.44 48.95 18.88
C LYS A 16 -4.29 48.24 17.54
N LYS A 17 -3.99 46.94 17.56
CA LYS A 17 -4.14 46.07 16.39
C LYS A 17 -5.61 46.09 16.01
N SER A 18 -5.89 46.80 14.93
CA SER A 18 -7.16 46.77 14.21
C SER A 18 -7.60 45.33 14.06
N ILE A 19 -8.71 44.97 14.68
CA ILE A 19 -9.42 43.71 14.46
C ILE A 19 -9.93 43.78 13.02
N THR A 20 -9.12 43.29 12.07
CA THR A 20 -9.62 43.01 10.73
C THR A 20 -10.65 41.90 10.87
N GLU A 21 -11.90 42.21 10.54
CA GLU A 21 -13.02 41.26 10.40
C GLU A 21 -12.72 40.28 9.26
N GLY A 22 -11.80 39.34 9.53
CA GLY A 22 -11.61 38.16 8.71
C GLY A 22 -12.66 37.10 9.07
N PRO A 23 -13.02 36.21 8.12
CA PRO A 23 -13.89 35.08 8.40
C PRO A 23 -13.37 34.30 9.61
N ALA A 24 -14.28 33.93 10.51
CA ALA A 24 -13.95 33.29 11.77
C ALA A 24 -13.01 32.10 11.55
N PRO A 25 -11.85 32.04 12.24
CA PRO A 25 -10.92 30.93 12.12
C PRO A 25 -11.65 29.66 12.53
N THR A 26 -11.80 28.73 11.58
CA THR A 26 -12.30 27.39 11.88
C THR A 26 -11.38 26.75 12.91
N SER A 27 -11.92 26.07 13.94
CA SER A 27 -11.18 25.52 15.10
C SER A 27 -10.06 24.52 14.79
N TYR A 28 -9.75 24.26 13.51
CA TYR A 28 -8.60 23.50 13.04
C TYR A 28 -7.39 24.37 12.69
N SER A 29 -7.53 25.70 12.63
CA SER A 29 -6.40 26.63 12.47
C SER A 29 -5.83 26.98 13.84
N GLY A 30 -5.22 26.00 14.51
CA GLY A 30 -4.25 26.36 15.55
C GLY A 30 -3.24 27.33 14.92
N GLU A 31 -2.87 28.38 15.64
CA GLU A 31 -1.72 29.24 15.33
C GLU A 31 -0.44 28.39 15.40
N ALA A 32 -0.31 27.41 14.51
CA ALA A 32 0.96 26.93 14.06
C ALA A 32 1.55 28.13 13.34
N GLU A 33 2.43 28.84 14.05
CA GLU A 33 3.38 29.81 13.54
C GLU A 33 3.56 29.57 12.03
N LEU A 34 2.94 30.43 11.22
CA LEU A 34 3.02 30.44 9.77
C LEU A 34 4.45 30.88 9.41
N VAL A 35 5.44 30.09 9.83
CA VAL A 35 6.68 29.96 9.11
C VAL A 35 6.21 29.61 7.70
N GLU A 36 6.39 30.54 6.76
CA GLU A 36 6.13 30.32 5.34
C GLU A 36 6.83 29.02 4.97
N ALA A 37 6.10 27.93 5.08
CA ALA A 37 6.63 26.60 4.92
C ALA A 37 6.75 26.43 3.42
N GLU A 38 7.87 26.92 2.91
CA GLU A 38 8.39 26.75 1.55
C GLU A 38 7.82 25.45 1.02
N ASP A 39 7.03 25.54 -0.05
CA ASP A 39 6.11 24.50 -0.47
C ASP A 39 6.86 23.25 -0.91
N SER A 40 7.26 22.46 0.09
CA SER A 40 8.12 21.32 -0.07
C SER A 40 7.26 20.12 -0.39
N ASP A 41 7.53 19.55 -1.55
CA ASP A 41 6.95 18.27 -1.96
C ASP A 41 7.24 17.14 -0.96
N ARG A 42 8.20 17.30 -0.04
CA ARG A 42 8.54 16.31 1.01
C ARG A 42 7.30 15.91 1.80
N LEU A 43 6.99 14.61 1.83
CA LEU A 43 5.82 14.08 2.53
C LEU A 43 5.80 14.45 4.02
N LEU A 44 6.95 14.35 4.67
CA LEU A 44 7.14 14.64 6.09
C LEU A 44 8.20 15.73 6.29
N PRO A 45 8.15 16.49 7.41
CA PRO A 45 9.18 17.43 7.79
C PRO A 45 10.58 16.80 7.79
N LYS A 46 11.61 17.58 7.39
CA LYS A 46 13.02 17.12 7.34
C LYS A 46 13.52 16.67 8.72
N LYS A 47 13.16 17.40 9.77
CA LYS A 47 13.52 17.05 11.15
C LYS A 47 12.45 16.10 11.69
N ILE A 48 12.85 14.88 12.01
CA ILE A 48 12.00 13.93 12.72
C ILE A 48 11.78 14.49 14.14
N PRO A 49 10.53 14.72 14.58
CA PRO A 49 10.25 15.18 15.93
C PRO A 49 10.80 14.19 16.97
N LYS A 50 11.15 14.69 18.18
CA LYS A 50 11.40 13.80 19.32
C LYS A 50 10.13 12.97 19.56
N GLY A 51 10.20 11.66 19.37
CA GLY A 51 9.04 10.76 19.47
C GLY A 51 8.43 10.31 18.13
N GLY A 52 8.94 10.78 16.99
CA GLY A 52 8.49 10.32 15.67
C GLY A 52 7.26 11.07 15.15
N PHE A 53 6.37 10.37 14.46
CA PHE A 53 5.20 10.95 13.79
C PHE A 53 3.91 10.33 14.33
N PRO A 54 3.27 10.94 15.35
CA PRO A 54 2.13 10.34 16.05
C PRO A 54 0.97 9.95 15.14
N HIS A 55 0.72 10.73 14.07
CA HIS A 55 -0.33 10.41 13.10
C HIS A 55 -0.09 9.06 12.40
N LEU A 56 1.16 8.69 12.08
CA LEU A 56 1.48 7.38 11.49
C LEU A 56 1.32 6.23 12.50
N ASP A 57 1.57 6.48 13.79
CA ASP A 57 1.31 5.50 14.85
C ASP A 57 -0.19 5.30 15.04
N ILE A 58 -0.97 6.39 15.12
CA ILE A 58 -2.43 6.36 15.25
C ILE A 58 -3.06 5.65 14.07
N THR A 59 -2.67 5.97 12.83
CA THR A 59 -3.20 5.28 11.64
C THR A 59 -2.96 3.77 11.70
N ARG A 60 -1.76 3.34 12.13
CA ARG A 60 -1.47 1.91 12.30
C ARG A 60 -2.32 1.27 13.39
N ILE A 61 -2.44 1.91 14.55
CA ILE A 61 -3.27 1.41 15.67
C ILE A 61 -4.72 1.25 15.21
N VAL A 62 -5.29 2.27 14.56
CA VAL A 62 -6.65 2.21 14.02
C VAL A 62 -6.78 1.06 13.02
N CYS A 63 -5.86 0.92 12.06
CA CYS A 63 -5.94 -0.17 11.09
C CYS A 63 -5.86 -1.55 11.75
N VAL A 64 -4.98 -1.75 12.74
CA VAL A 64 -4.87 -3.00 13.50
C VAL A 64 -6.16 -3.29 14.28
N MET A 65 -6.75 -2.28 14.92
CA MET A 65 -8.02 -2.44 15.63
C MET A 65 -9.16 -2.83 14.68
N LEU A 66 -9.25 -2.19 13.51
CA LEU A 66 -10.26 -2.55 12.49
C LEU A 66 -10.10 -4.00 12.02
N VAL A 67 -8.86 -4.43 11.76
CA VAL A 67 -8.55 -5.83 11.39
C VAL A 67 -8.90 -6.80 12.53
N ALA A 68 -8.62 -6.44 13.79
CA ALA A 68 -8.98 -7.28 14.93
C ALA A 68 -10.50 -7.43 15.09
N ILE A 69 -11.26 -6.34 14.88
CA ILE A 69 -12.73 -6.37 14.87
C ILE A 69 -13.24 -7.28 13.74
N ASP A 70 -12.64 -7.18 12.55
CA ASP A 70 -12.98 -8.01 11.39
C ASP A 70 -12.81 -9.50 11.67
N HIS A 71 -11.69 -9.88 12.26
CA HIS A 71 -11.41 -11.26 12.63
C HIS A 71 -12.26 -11.76 13.81
N GLY A 72 -12.60 -10.87 14.74
CA GLY A 72 -13.47 -11.20 15.87
C GLY A 72 -14.94 -11.40 15.50
N SER A 73 -15.40 -10.79 14.40
CA SER A 73 -16.75 -10.96 13.86
C SER A 73 -16.72 -10.96 12.34
N PRO A 74 -16.46 -12.12 11.70
CA PRO A 74 -16.36 -12.22 10.24
C PRO A 74 -17.63 -11.79 9.49
N MET A 75 -18.79 -11.89 10.15
CA MET A 75 -20.07 -11.39 9.63
C MET A 75 -20.01 -9.88 9.35
N TYR A 76 -19.19 -9.13 10.07
CA TYR A 76 -19.07 -7.69 9.86
C TYR A 76 -18.40 -7.34 8.52
N SER A 77 -17.37 -8.08 8.08
CA SER A 77 -16.77 -7.86 6.75
C SER A 77 -17.68 -8.27 5.62
N GLU A 78 -18.52 -9.28 5.83
CA GLU A 78 -19.50 -9.70 4.82
C GLU A 78 -20.50 -8.58 4.57
N TRP A 79 -21.02 -7.94 5.62
CA TRP A 79 -22.03 -6.89 5.48
C TRP A 79 -21.45 -5.52 5.12
N ASN A 80 -20.18 -5.27 5.43
CA ASN A 80 -19.51 -4.00 5.18
C ASN A 80 -18.14 -4.21 4.53
N VAL A 81 -18.16 -4.55 3.25
CA VAL A 81 -16.95 -4.77 2.44
C VAL A 81 -16.00 -3.56 2.47
N ILE A 82 -16.54 -2.35 2.62
CA ILE A 82 -15.76 -1.11 2.69
C ILE A 82 -15.00 -0.98 4.02
N TYR A 83 -15.46 -1.60 5.11
CA TYR A 83 -14.91 -1.37 6.44
C TYR A 83 -13.41 -1.72 6.57
N VAL A 84 -12.99 -2.91 6.12
CA VAL A 84 -11.61 -3.38 6.28
C VAL A 84 -10.94 -3.71 4.95
N GLN A 85 -11.66 -4.29 4.01
CA GLN A 85 -11.03 -4.92 2.86
C GLN A 85 -10.48 -3.95 1.82
N GLN A 86 -11.18 -2.83 1.63
CA GLN A 86 -10.93 -1.93 0.50
C GLN A 86 -9.83 -0.91 0.78
N TRP A 87 -9.57 -0.60 2.05
CA TRP A 87 -8.61 0.44 2.40
C TRP A 87 -7.71 0.07 3.58
N THR A 88 -8.21 -0.59 4.63
CA THR A 88 -7.44 -0.79 5.87
C THR A 88 -6.11 -1.51 5.64
N LEU A 89 -6.13 -2.58 4.84
CA LEU A 89 -4.91 -3.35 4.54
C LEU A 89 -3.94 -2.56 3.64
N GLN A 90 -4.46 -1.77 2.70
CA GLN A 90 -3.68 -0.91 1.83
C GLN A 90 -3.01 0.20 2.65
N TRP A 91 -3.75 0.85 3.55
CA TRP A 91 -3.24 1.92 4.40
C TRP A 91 -2.19 1.43 5.41
N ILE A 92 -2.43 0.30 6.09
CA ILE A 92 -1.45 -0.22 7.06
C ILE A 92 -0.14 -0.59 6.37
N VAL A 93 -0.19 -1.13 5.14
CA VAL A 93 1.02 -1.48 4.38
C VAL A 93 1.71 -0.23 3.81
N LEU A 94 0.95 0.75 3.32
CA LEU A 94 1.49 2.04 2.86
C LEU A 94 2.27 2.73 3.99
N VAL A 95 1.66 2.85 5.17
CA VAL A 95 2.29 3.44 6.36
C VAL A 95 3.46 2.60 6.84
N SER A 96 3.40 1.27 6.70
CA SER A 96 4.54 0.40 7.01
C SER A 96 5.71 0.66 6.06
N GLY A 97 5.47 0.91 4.77
CA GLY A 97 6.50 1.33 3.81
C GLY A 97 7.15 2.66 4.19
N VAL A 98 6.34 3.67 4.53
CA VAL A 98 6.83 4.97 5.05
C VAL A 98 7.69 4.78 6.30
N SER A 99 7.19 4.01 7.27
CA SER A 99 7.86 3.74 8.55
C SER A 99 9.16 2.94 8.36
N PHE A 100 9.18 1.98 7.44
CA PHE A 100 10.38 1.20 7.11
C PHE A 100 11.45 2.09 6.49
N CYS A 101 11.07 3.01 5.60
CA CYS A 101 11.98 3.97 4.99
C CYS A 101 12.55 4.97 6.01
N LEU A 102 11.71 5.48 6.92
CA LEU A 102 12.12 6.35 8.04
C LEU A 102 13.09 5.68 9.00
N SER A 103 13.01 4.35 9.15
CA SER A 103 13.86 3.64 10.11
C SER A 103 15.35 3.72 9.74
N SER A 104 16.15 4.23 10.68
CA SER A 104 17.61 4.19 10.62
C SER A 104 18.19 2.83 11.02
N LYS A 105 17.39 1.94 11.61
CA LYS A 105 17.85 0.63 12.07
C LYS A 105 18.26 -0.27 10.90
N PRO A 106 19.31 -1.10 11.05
CA PRO A 106 19.61 -2.17 10.11
C PRO A 106 18.45 -3.17 10.01
N LEU A 107 18.44 -3.98 8.95
CA LEU A 107 17.35 -4.91 8.68
C LEU A 107 17.16 -5.92 9.82
N LEU A 108 18.21 -6.57 10.29
CA LEU A 108 18.09 -7.65 11.28
C LEU A 108 17.48 -7.19 12.63
N PRO A 109 17.94 -6.09 13.27
CA PRO A 109 17.27 -5.55 14.46
C PRO A 109 15.83 -5.10 14.21
N TYR A 110 15.51 -4.63 13.00
CA TYR A 110 14.15 -4.27 12.62
C TYR A 110 13.25 -5.52 12.55
N LEU A 111 13.72 -6.59 11.89
CA LEU A 111 13.04 -7.87 11.83
C LEU A 111 12.90 -8.52 13.21
N GLY A 112 13.92 -8.45 14.07
CA GLY A 112 13.85 -8.94 15.43
C GLY A 112 12.76 -8.25 16.26
N ARG A 113 12.57 -6.94 16.09
CA ARG A 113 11.45 -6.22 16.73
C ARG A 113 10.09 -6.70 16.23
N LEU A 114 9.94 -6.92 14.92
CA LEU A 114 8.70 -7.48 14.35
C LEU A 114 8.44 -8.90 14.86
N ALA A 115 9.48 -9.74 14.95
CA ALA A 115 9.37 -11.10 15.49
C ALA A 115 8.90 -11.10 16.94
N ILE A 116 9.38 -10.16 17.78
CA ILE A 116 8.88 -10.00 19.14
C ILE A 116 7.39 -9.63 19.14
N TYR A 117 6.95 -8.72 18.27
CA TYR A 117 5.52 -8.39 18.16
C TYR A 117 4.67 -9.57 17.70
N ALA A 118 5.17 -10.36 16.73
CA ALA A 118 4.51 -11.59 16.31
C ALA A 118 4.38 -12.59 17.46
N ALA A 119 5.47 -12.84 18.20
CA ALA A 119 5.47 -13.77 19.33
C ALA A 119 4.51 -13.32 20.44
N VAL A 120 4.52 -12.04 20.81
CA VAL A 120 3.58 -11.49 21.80
C VAL A 120 2.13 -11.63 21.32
N GLY A 121 1.85 -11.31 20.06
CA GLY A 121 0.50 -11.48 19.50
C GLY A 121 0.04 -12.93 19.50
N ILE A 122 0.91 -13.88 19.10
CA ILE A 122 0.60 -15.33 19.15
C ILE A 122 0.31 -15.76 20.58
N MET A 123 1.10 -15.33 21.58
CA MET A 123 0.85 -15.67 22.98
C MET A 123 -0.50 -15.13 23.48
N VAL A 124 -0.87 -13.91 23.08
CA VAL A 124 -2.17 -13.32 23.45
C VAL A 124 -3.33 -14.07 22.78
N ASN A 125 -3.22 -14.36 21.49
CA ASN A 125 -4.23 -15.13 20.76
C ASN A 125 -4.40 -16.53 21.36
N TRP A 126 -3.29 -17.21 21.64
CA TRP A 126 -3.30 -18.53 22.26
C TRP A 126 -3.96 -18.50 23.64
N SER A 127 -3.66 -17.49 24.46
CA SER A 127 -4.29 -17.29 25.76
C SER A 127 -5.81 -17.07 25.63
N ALA A 128 -6.25 -16.32 24.62
CA ALA A 128 -7.67 -16.09 24.35
C ALA A 128 -8.40 -17.38 23.93
N TRP A 129 -7.75 -18.23 23.14
CA TRP A 129 -8.28 -19.54 22.76
C TRP A 129 -8.45 -20.47 23.97
N ILE A 130 -7.45 -20.53 24.85
CA ILE A 130 -7.53 -21.27 26.12
C ILE A 130 -8.70 -20.74 26.97
N ALA A 131 -8.80 -19.42 27.12
CA ALA A 131 -9.84 -18.80 27.94
C ALA A 131 -11.26 -19.00 27.40
N THR A 132 -11.41 -19.14 26.08
CA THR A 132 -12.70 -19.36 25.41
C THR A 132 -13.03 -20.84 25.18
N GLY A 133 -12.14 -21.76 25.58
CA GLY A 133 -12.34 -23.20 25.42
C GLY A 133 -12.26 -23.68 23.96
N GLN A 134 -11.55 -22.96 23.10
CA GLN A 134 -11.31 -23.37 21.71
C GLN A 134 -10.23 -24.45 21.62
N ASP A 135 -10.33 -25.33 20.61
CA ASP A 135 -9.43 -26.47 20.39
C ASP A 135 -8.10 -26.06 19.73
N TRP A 136 -7.26 -25.34 20.47
CA TRP A 136 -5.96 -24.88 19.98
C TRP A 136 -4.97 -26.03 19.75
N GLU A 137 -5.18 -27.20 20.36
CA GLU A 137 -4.27 -28.35 20.22
C GLU A 137 -4.32 -28.93 18.81
N HIS A 138 -5.52 -29.01 18.24
CA HIS A 138 -5.73 -29.52 16.89
C HIS A 138 -5.76 -28.40 15.83
N ASP A 139 -5.92 -27.15 16.24
CA ASP A 139 -6.04 -25.99 15.34
C ASP A 139 -5.07 -24.84 15.71
N PHE A 140 -3.81 -25.22 16.01
CA PHE A 140 -2.77 -24.26 16.36
C PHE A 140 -2.44 -23.30 15.20
N PHE A 141 -2.67 -23.72 13.95
CA PHE A 141 -2.41 -22.88 12.79
C PHE A 141 -3.28 -21.61 12.81
N ASN A 142 -4.57 -21.72 13.16
CA ASN A 142 -5.45 -20.56 13.25
C ASN A 142 -5.06 -19.57 14.37
N VAL A 143 -4.43 -20.05 15.46
CA VAL A 143 -3.83 -19.17 16.49
C VAL A 143 -2.71 -18.30 15.90
N VAL A 144 -1.87 -18.89 15.05
CA VAL A 144 -0.73 -18.20 14.40
C VAL A 144 -1.19 -17.35 13.21
N PHE A 145 -2.20 -17.81 12.48
CA PHE A 145 -2.70 -17.21 11.23
C PHE A 145 -3.05 -15.72 11.39
N GLN A 146 -3.63 -15.34 12.53
CA GLN A 146 -3.98 -13.95 12.84
C GLN A 146 -2.75 -13.02 12.86
N MET A 147 -1.54 -13.55 13.05
CA MET A 147 -0.28 -12.79 13.05
C MET A 147 0.46 -12.84 11.71
N TRP A 148 -0.11 -13.48 10.68
CA TRP A 148 0.54 -13.66 9.37
C TRP A 148 0.84 -12.33 8.67
N PHE A 149 0.08 -11.27 8.97
CA PHE A 149 0.40 -9.93 8.48
C PHE A 149 1.82 -9.47 8.87
N ILE A 150 2.25 -9.73 10.11
CA ILE A 150 3.59 -9.35 10.57
C ILE A 150 4.66 -10.19 9.86
N VAL A 151 4.39 -11.48 9.64
CA VAL A 151 5.28 -12.37 8.88
C VAL A 151 5.43 -11.89 7.43
N GLY A 152 4.32 -11.54 6.79
CA GLY A 152 4.32 -10.94 5.45
C GLY A 152 5.09 -9.62 5.41
N LEU A 153 4.95 -8.77 6.43
CA LEU A 153 5.71 -7.53 6.54
C LEU A 153 7.22 -7.78 6.71
N MET A 154 7.62 -8.79 7.50
CA MET A 154 9.02 -9.19 7.62
C MET A 154 9.60 -9.65 6.27
N LEU A 155 8.82 -10.42 5.51
CA LEU A 155 9.20 -10.85 4.16
C LEU A 155 9.35 -9.65 3.22
N PHE A 156 8.38 -8.72 3.21
CA PHE A 156 8.46 -7.51 2.38
C PHE A 156 9.65 -6.63 2.76
N CYS A 157 9.91 -6.40 4.05
CA CYS A 157 11.09 -5.67 4.50
C CYS A 157 12.39 -6.32 4.01
N THR A 158 12.45 -7.65 3.95
CA THR A 158 13.62 -8.39 3.46
C THR A 158 13.79 -8.21 1.96
N ILE A 159 12.72 -8.39 1.18
CA ILE A 159 12.71 -8.20 -0.27
C ILE A 159 13.06 -6.75 -0.65
N LEU A 160 12.53 -5.77 0.08
CA LEU A 160 12.69 -4.34 -0.20
C LEU A 160 13.90 -3.70 0.49
N ALA A 161 14.72 -4.46 1.22
CA ALA A 161 15.94 -3.92 1.85
C ALA A 161 16.94 -3.33 0.84
N PRO A 162 17.21 -3.95 -0.33
CA PRO A 162 18.06 -3.34 -1.36
C PRO A 162 17.47 -2.02 -1.90
N LEU A 163 16.15 -1.98 -2.11
CA LEU A 163 15.46 -0.77 -2.54
C LEU A 163 15.61 0.36 -1.51
N LYS A 164 15.41 0.05 -0.21
CA LYS A 164 15.60 1.02 0.88
C LYS A 164 17.02 1.59 0.87
N TYR A 165 18.03 0.75 0.65
CA TYR A 165 19.42 1.19 0.58
C TYR A 165 19.65 2.14 -0.60
N TRP A 166 19.18 1.76 -1.80
CA TRP A 166 19.29 2.60 -2.99
C TRP A 166 18.57 3.96 -2.83
N LEU A 167 17.34 3.96 -2.32
CA LEU A 167 16.57 5.18 -2.07
C LEU A 167 17.28 6.13 -1.10
N LYS A 168 17.94 5.60 -0.06
CA LYS A 168 18.72 6.41 0.87
C LYS A 168 19.92 7.06 0.20
N GLN A 169 20.66 6.32 -0.62
CA GLN A 169 21.80 6.87 -1.36
C GLN A 169 21.34 7.97 -2.32
N ASP A 170 20.27 7.70 -3.06
CA ASP A 170 19.74 8.64 -4.04
C ASP A 170 19.18 9.91 -3.38
N ALA A 171 18.52 9.79 -2.23
CA ALA A 171 18.09 10.94 -1.45
C ALA A 171 19.26 11.81 -0.99
N THR A 172 20.36 11.21 -0.52
CA THR A 172 21.58 11.96 -0.17
C THR A 172 22.17 12.67 -1.39
N GLN A 173 22.20 12.01 -2.55
CA GLN A 173 22.66 12.62 -3.79
C GLN A 173 21.78 13.81 -4.19
N LEU A 174 20.46 13.69 -4.10
CA LEU A 174 19.52 14.78 -4.38
C LEU A 174 19.68 15.97 -3.42
N GLU A 175 19.99 15.72 -2.14
CA GLU A 175 20.25 16.79 -1.18
C GLU A 175 21.60 17.48 -1.40
N SER A 176 22.59 16.78 -1.97
CA SER A 176 23.91 17.33 -2.29
C SER A 176 24.01 17.94 -3.69
N ALA A 177 23.10 17.59 -4.59
CA ALA A 177 23.13 18.06 -5.96
C ALA A 177 22.86 19.56 -5.98
N GLU A 178 23.72 20.30 -6.71
CA GLU A 178 23.41 21.68 -7.05
C GLU A 178 22.06 21.73 -7.81
N PRO A 179 21.30 22.84 -7.67
CA PRO A 179 20.07 23.02 -8.42
C PRO A 179 20.34 22.71 -9.89
N LEU A 180 19.57 21.79 -10.46
CA LEU A 180 19.74 21.43 -11.87
C LEU A 180 19.73 22.72 -12.69
N PRO A 181 20.74 22.96 -13.55
CA PRO A 181 20.74 24.12 -14.42
C PRO A 181 19.42 24.12 -15.19
N SER A 182 18.77 25.28 -15.27
CA SER A 182 17.47 25.46 -15.91
C SER A 182 17.51 25.30 -17.44
N GLU A 183 18.64 24.85 -17.98
CA GLU A 183 18.76 24.60 -19.39
C GLU A 183 17.78 23.47 -19.76
N PRO A 184 16.89 23.70 -20.74
CA PRO A 184 16.05 22.65 -21.25
C PRO A 184 16.99 21.53 -21.68
N ALA A 185 16.77 20.32 -21.16
CA ALA A 185 17.47 19.14 -21.65
C ALA A 185 17.43 19.23 -23.18
N GLU A 186 18.59 19.15 -23.84
CA GLU A 186 18.65 19.05 -25.30
C GLU A 186 17.55 18.07 -25.73
N ASP A 187 16.82 18.40 -26.80
CA ASP A 187 15.68 17.63 -27.34
C ASP A 187 16.13 16.21 -27.81
N GLU A 188 16.78 15.41 -26.96
CA GLU A 188 16.67 13.97 -26.97
C GLU A 188 15.17 13.69 -26.95
N GLY A 189 14.65 13.46 -28.16
CA GLY A 189 13.22 13.58 -28.40
C GLY A 189 12.44 12.79 -27.35
N VAL A 190 11.51 13.46 -26.67
CA VAL A 190 10.59 12.86 -25.69
C VAL A 190 10.02 11.53 -26.19
N LEU A 191 9.83 11.43 -27.51
CA LEU A 191 9.46 10.22 -28.22
C LEU A 191 10.41 9.02 -27.96
N ASN A 192 11.73 9.20 -27.97
CA ASN A 192 12.71 8.15 -27.70
C ASN A 192 12.64 7.67 -26.25
N ILE A 193 12.43 8.57 -25.29
CA ILE A 193 12.25 8.22 -23.88
C ILE A 193 10.96 7.40 -23.71
N VAL A 194 9.86 7.88 -24.27
CA VAL A 194 8.56 7.19 -24.24
C VAL A 194 8.66 5.82 -24.90
N LEU A 195 9.29 5.73 -26.07
CA LEU A 195 9.49 4.47 -26.79
C LEU A 195 10.36 3.50 -25.97
N THR A 196 11.43 3.99 -25.35
CA THR A 196 12.29 3.16 -24.47
C THR A 196 11.51 2.61 -23.29
N ILE A 197 10.70 3.44 -22.63
CA ILE A 197 9.83 3.01 -21.53
C ILE A 197 8.84 1.93 -22.02
N VAL A 198 8.15 2.17 -23.13
CA VAL A 198 7.17 1.22 -23.69
C VAL A 198 7.85 -0.10 -24.05
N MET A 199 8.97 -0.08 -24.76
CA MET A 199 9.69 -1.29 -25.16
C MET A 199 10.21 -2.07 -23.96
N ALA A 200 10.70 -1.38 -22.92
CA ALA A 200 11.13 -2.04 -21.69
C ALA A 200 9.95 -2.66 -20.93
N LEU A 201 8.81 -1.98 -20.84
CA LEU A 201 7.60 -2.54 -20.23
C LEU A 201 7.10 -3.77 -21.00
N LEU A 202 7.09 -3.73 -22.33
CA LEU A 202 6.75 -4.89 -23.15
C LEU A 202 7.72 -6.05 -22.92
N PHE A 203 9.03 -5.77 -22.81
CA PHE A 203 10.04 -6.78 -22.51
C PHE A 203 9.85 -7.40 -21.12
N ILE A 204 9.61 -6.59 -20.08
CA ILE A 204 9.33 -7.09 -18.72
C ILE A 204 8.05 -7.94 -18.74
N GLY A 205 7.02 -7.52 -19.47
CA GLY A 205 5.78 -8.29 -19.66
C GLY A 205 6.05 -9.65 -20.30
N LEU A 206 6.80 -9.69 -21.41
CA LEU A 206 7.20 -10.93 -22.07
C LEU A 206 8.02 -11.84 -21.15
N LEU A 207 8.96 -11.27 -20.39
CA LEU A 207 9.75 -12.01 -19.40
C LEU A 207 8.86 -12.65 -18.34
N CYS A 208 7.92 -11.89 -17.77
CA CYS A 208 7.05 -12.32 -16.67
C CYS A 208 5.98 -13.32 -17.08
N VAL A 209 5.40 -13.15 -18.27
CA VAL A 209 4.27 -13.99 -18.72
C VAL A 209 4.76 -15.25 -19.46
N VAL A 210 5.87 -15.18 -20.19
CA VAL A 210 6.30 -16.28 -21.07
C VAL A 210 7.52 -17.01 -20.55
N PHE A 211 8.57 -16.29 -20.15
CA PHE A 211 9.86 -16.90 -19.83
C PHE A 211 9.96 -17.37 -18.38
N LEU A 212 9.59 -16.53 -17.42
CA LEU A 212 9.68 -16.84 -15.98
C LEU A 212 8.86 -18.08 -15.58
N PRO A 213 7.59 -18.26 -16.01
CA PRO A 213 6.82 -19.46 -15.66
C PRO A 213 7.50 -20.73 -16.17
N LYS A 214 8.01 -20.72 -17.41
CA LYS A 214 8.73 -21.88 -17.99
C LYS A 214 10.00 -22.21 -17.20
N LEU A 215 10.70 -21.20 -16.73
CA LEU A 215 11.93 -21.37 -15.95
C LEU A 215 11.64 -21.86 -14.51
N LEU A 216 10.63 -21.28 -13.85
CA LEU A 216 10.37 -21.50 -12.44
C LEU A 216 9.47 -22.70 -12.15
N ASN A 217 8.50 -23.01 -13.03
CA ASN A 217 7.52 -24.10 -12.81
C ASN A 217 8.16 -25.45 -12.44
N PRO A 218 9.22 -25.93 -13.11
CA PRO A 218 9.81 -27.23 -12.78
C PRO A 218 10.34 -27.33 -11.36
N PHE A 219 10.72 -26.21 -10.73
CA PHE A 219 11.35 -26.18 -9.42
C PHE A 219 10.41 -25.70 -8.32
N VAL A 220 9.62 -24.67 -8.61
CA VAL A 220 8.83 -23.95 -7.61
C VAL A 220 7.45 -24.58 -7.43
N ALA A 221 6.83 -25.13 -8.49
CA ALA A 221 5.51 -25.74 -8.39
C ALA A 221 5.49 -26.98 -7.46
N PRO A 222 6.48 -27.89 -7.48
CA PRO A 222 6.54 -28.98 -6.50
C PRO A 222 6.62 -28.47 -5.05
N ILE A 223 7.43 -27.43 -4.80
CA ILE A 223 7.58 -26.84 -3.46
C ILE A 223 6.26 -26.28 -2.94
N PHE A 224 5.51 -25.54 -3.77
CA PHE A 224 4.20 -25.03 -3.35
C PHE A 224 3.18 -26.13 -3.12
N LEU A 225 3.21 -27.19 -3.92
CA LEU A 225 2.31 -28.33 -3.73
C LEU A 225 2.61 -29.08 -2.42
N ASP A 226 3.89 -29.30 -2.11
CA ASP A 226 4.30 -29.97 -0.88
C ASP A 226 4.02 -29.08 0.34
N PHE A 227 4.23 -27.76 0.22
CA PHE A 227 3.84 -26.80 1.24
C PHE A 227 2.32 -26.77 1.47
N ALA A 228 1.52 -26.77 0.41
CA ALA A 228 0.06 -26.81 0.48
C ALA A 228 -0.44 -28.06 1.22
N LYS A 229 0.18 -29.22 0.94
CA LYS A 229 -0.12 -30.47 1.66
C LYS A 229 0.27 -30.41 3.14
N ALA A 230 1.39 -29.75 3.46
CA ALA A 230 1.91 -29.65 4.81
C ALA A 230 1.03 -28.79 5.73
N ILE A 231 0.35 -27.77 5.19
CA ILE A 231 -0.53 -26.90 5.96
C ILE A 231 -2.00 -27.34 5.99
N HIS A 232 -2.29 -28.55 5.49
CA HIS A 232 -3.64 -29.13 5.42
C HIS A 232 -4.66 -28.18 4.74
N GLY A 233 -5.97 -28.41 4.92
CA GLY A 233 -7.05 -27.71 4.20
C GLY A 233 -7.07 -26.18 4.32
N ASP A 234 -6.28 -25.61 5.24
CA ASP A 234 -6.15 -24.16 5.48
C ASP A 234 -5.43 -23.43 4.34
N GLY A 235 -4.67 -24.15 3.51
CA GLY A 235 -4.03 -23.59 2.32
C GLY A 235 -5.01 -23.04 1.28
N ASN A 236 -6.25 -23.51 1.28
CA ASN A 236 -7.28 -23.05 0.34
C ASN A 236 -7.62 -21.56 0.51
N VAL A 237 -7.49 -21.01 1.72
CA VAL A 237 -7.73 -19.58 1.99
C VAL A 237 -6.74 -18.69 1.25
N TRP A 238 -5.54 -19.20 0.97
CA TRP A 238 -4.48 -18.51 0.22
C TRP A 238 -4.50 -18.84 -1.28
N GLY A 239 -5.46 -19.64 -1.75
CA GLY A 239 -5.48 -20.15 -3.11
C GLY A 239 -4.31 -21.10 -3.41
N LEU A 240 -3.79 -21.81 -2.39
CA LEU A 240 -2.73 -22.79 -2.62
C LEU A 240 -3.22 -23.96 -3.47
N PRO A 241 -2.34 -24.52 -4.31
CA PRO A 241 -2.71 -25.54 -5.27
C PRO A 241 -2.94 -26.91 -4.61
N SER A 242 -3.96 -27.64 -5.07
CA SER A 242 -4.28 -29.00 -4.61
C SER A 242 -3.54 -30.09 -5.39
N ASN A 243 -3.12 -29.77 -6.62
CA ASN A 243 -2.45 -30.69 -7.53
C ASN A 243 -1.33 -29.98 -8.31
N LEU A 244 -0.51 -30.77 -9.02
CA LEU A 244 0.66 -30.24 -9.72
C LEU A 244 0.28 -29.24 -10.81
N LYS A 245 -0.82 -29.48 -11.53
CA LYS A 245 -1.27 -28.57 -12.59
C LYS A 245 -1.68 -27.22 -12.02
N GLU A 246 -2.53 -27.22 -10.99
CA GLU A 246 -2.89 -25.99 -10.26
C GLU A 246 -1.65 -25.29 -9.71
N SER A 247 -0.62 -26.02 -9.29
CA SER A 247 0.61 -25.42 -8.79
C SER A 247 1.43 -24.75 -9.89
N GLN A 248 1.47 -25.35 -11.08
CA GLN A 248 2.08 -24.73 -12.26
C GLN A 248 1.33 -23.47 -12.69
N ASP A 249 -0.01 -23.49 -12.64
CA ASP A 249 -0.86 -22.34 -12.94
C ASP A 249 -0.65 -21.24 -11.88
N PHE A 250 -0.60 -21.60 -10.59
CA PHE A 250 -0.32 -20.71 -9.48
C PHE A 250 1.03 -19.99 -9.65
N VAL A 251 2.11 -20.72 -9.94
CA VAL A 251 3.43 -20.12 -10.18
C VAL A 251 3.42 -19.21 -11.41
N ALA A 252 2.71 -19.59 -12.49
CA ALA A 252 2.55 -18.72 -13.65
C ALA A 252 1.80 -17.42 -13.32
N HIS A 253 0.79 -17.48 -12.47
CA HIS A 253 0.09 -16.29 -11.97
C HIS A 253 1.01 -15.42 -11.10
N LEU A 254 1.77 -16.00 -10.17
CA LEU A 254 2.75 -15.24 -9.36
C LEU A 254 3.77 -14.52 -10.26
N CYS A 255 4.27 -15.17 -11.30
CA CYS A 255 5.17 -14.53 -12.28
C CYS A 255 4.48 -13.39 -13.02
N THR A 256 3.21 -13.57 -13.39
CA THR A 256 2.41 -12.53 -14.04
C THR A 256 2.20 -11.34 -13.11
N TYR A 257 1.91 -11.54 -11.83
CA TYR A 257 1.79 -10.43 -10.86
C TYR A 257 3.13 -9.75 -10.55
N ALA A 258 4.26 -10.46 -10.64
CA ALA A 258 5.59 -9.87 -10.52
C ALA A 258 5.88 -8.82 -11.60
N PHE A 259 5.18 -8.85 -12.74
CA PHE A 259 5.25 -7.82 -13.78
C PHE A 259 5.05 -6.41 -13.20
N LEU A 260 4.01 -6.22 -12.39
CA LEU A 260 3.70 -4.90 -11.87
C LEU A 260 4.81 -4.41 -10.93
N THR A 261 5.27 -5.25 -10.02
CA THR A 261 6.39 -4.90 -9.12
C THR A 261 7.65 -4.56 -9.91
N LEU A 262 8.03 -5.38 -10.89
CA LEU A 262 9.22 -5.14 -11.71
C LEU A 262 9.07 -3.89 -12.59
N SER A 263 7.88 -3.64 -13.14
CA SER A 263 7.61 -2.41 -13.90
C SER A 263 7.69 -1.16 -13.03
N ASN A 264 7.18 -1.20 -11.79
CA ASN A 264 7.29 -0.08 -10.84
C ASN A 264 8.76 0.20 -10.48
N LEU A 265 9.57 -0.84 -10.25
CA LEU A 265 11.01 -0.70 -9.99
C LEU A 265 11.78 -0.16 -11.21
N PHE A 266 11.41 -0.60 -12.41
CA PHE A 266 11.96 -0.07 -13.66
C PHE A 266 11.61 1.41 -13.84
N LEU A 267 10.33 1.78 -13.72
CA LEU A 267 9.88 3.17 -13.84
C LEU A 267 10.57 4.06 -12.83
N LEU A 268 10.69 3.63 -11.58
CA LEU A 268 11.46 4.30 -10.54
C LEU A 268 12.88 4.62 -11.01
N ARG A 269 13.60 3.62 -11.53
CA ARG A 269 14.99 3.78 -11.98
C ARG A 269 15.11 4.66 -13.24
N THR A 270 14.20 4.50 -14.18
CA THR A 270 14.19 5.20 -15.48
C THR A 270 13.80 6.66 -15.33
N PHE A 271 12.74 6.94 -14.56
CA PHE A 271 12.35 8.32 -14.25
C PHE A 271 13.45 9.06 -13.50
N ARG A 272 14.17 8.36 -12.62
CA ARG A 272 15.30 8.97 -11.93
C ARG A 272 16.45 9.34 -12.87
N SER A 273 16.69 8.57 -13.94
CA SER A 273 17.74 8.89 -14.93
C SER A 273 17.40 10.05 -15.85
N ILE A 274 16.12 10.28 -16.17
CA ILE A 274 15.70 11.36 -17.09
C ILE A 274 15.54 12.73 -16.40
N ARG A 275 16.12 12.89 -15.21
CA ARG A 275 16.16 14.16 -14.44
C ARG A 275 14.81 14.86 -14.22
N ILE A 276 13.70 14.12 -14.25
CA ILE A 276 12.40 14.69 -13.84
C ILE A 276 12.40 14.99 -12.34
N LYS A 277 11.56 15.93 -11.91
CA LYS A 277 11.39 16.23 -10.48
C LYS A 277 11.02 14.95 -9.72
N ALA A 278 11.82 14.58 -8.73
CA ALA A 278 11.69 13.29 -8.04
C ALA A 278 10.30 13.07 -7.42
N SER A 279 9.64 14.14 -6.98
CA SER A 279 8.30 14.13 -6.40
C SER A 279 7.17 13.77 -7.38
N ILE A 280 7.45 13.70 -8.68
CA ILE A 280 6.54 13.16 -9.71
C ILE A 280 6.59 11.62 -9.76
N ILE A 281 7.71 11.01 -9.39
CA ILE A 281 7.91 9.55 -9.49
C ILE A 281 6.81 8.74 -8.77
N PRO A 282 6.39 9.07 -7.53
CA PRO A 282 5.31 8.34 -6.89
C PRO A 282 3.96 8.43 -7.65
N TRP A 283 3.67 9.55 -8.31
CA TRP A 283 2.48 9.66 -9.18
C TRP A 283 2.55 8.69 -10.37
N MET A 284 3.73 8.55 -10.98
CA MET A 284 3.92 7.63 -12.09
C MET A 284 3.79 6.16 -11.65
N ILE A 285 4.34 5.81 -10.48
CA ILE A 285 4.17 4.47 -9.87
C ILE A 285 2.68 4.21 -9.56
N MET A 286 1.98 5.21 -9.00
CA MET A 286 0.56 5.10 -8.69
C MET A 286 -0.28 4.92 -9.96
N ALA A 287 0.00 5.68 -11.02
CA ALA A 287 -0.67 5.57 -12.31
C ALA A 287 -0.42 4.19 -12.96
N ASN A 288 0.84 3.73 -12.99
CA ASN A 288 1.17 2.40 -13.50
C ASN A 288 0.48 1.28 -12.71
N THR A 289 0.43 1.41 -11.38
CA THR A 289 -0.31 0.49 -10.51
C THR A 289 -1.80 0.50 -10.84
N LEU A 290 -2.43 1.68 -10.94
CA LEU A 290 -3.86 1.79 -11.23
C LEU A 290 -4.22 1.19 -12.59
N VAL A 291 -3.45 1.50 -13.64
CA VAL A 291 -3.69 0.99 -15.01
C VAL A 291 -3.59 -0.53 -15.02
N ASN A 292 -2.50 -1.10 -14.50
CA ASN A 292 -2.33 -2.55 -14.48
C ASN A 292 -3.40 -3.26 -13.65
N ARG A 293 -3.75 -2.71 -12.48
CA ARG A 293 -4.80 -3.28 -11.62
C ARG A 293 -6.20 -3.14 -12.19
N SER A 294 -6.39 -2.31 -13.21
CA SER A 294 -7.64 -2.19 -13.97
C SER A 294 -7.69 -3.17 -15.14
N LEU A 295 -6.54 -3.67 -15.61
CA LEU A 295 -6.42 -4.56 -16.77
C LEU A 295 -6.22 -6.04 -16.39
N MET A 296 -5.65 -6.32 -15.22
CA MET A 296 -5.30 -7.68 -14.80
C MET A 296 -6.40 -8.31 -13.92
N TYR A 297 -6.64 -9.61 -14.13
CA TYR A 297 -7.51 -10.41 -13.26
C TYR A 297 -6.97 -10.42 -11.83
N ARG A 298 -7.88 -10.43 -10.84
CA ARG A 298 -7.54 -10.47 -9.42
C ARG A 298 -7.87 -11.82 -8.81
N GLY A 299 -6.84 -12.62 -8.60
CA GLY A 299 -6.89 -13.85 -7.81
C GLY A 299 -6.42 -13.65 -6.37
N PRO A 300 -6.76 -14.55 -5.43
CA PRO A 300 -6.25 -14.50 -4.05
C PRO A 300 -4.71 -14.43 -3.97
N GLU A 301 -4.03 -15.08 -4.90
CA GLU A 301 -2.58 -15.15 -5.02
C GLU A 301 -1.91 -13.83 -5.44
N GLU A 302 -2.68 -12.86 -5.94
CA GLU A 302 -2.22 -11.51 -6.27
C GLU A 302 -1.90 -10.68 -5.01
N ARG A 303 -2.56 -11.00 -3.89
CA ARG A 303 -2.60 -10.16 -2.68
C ARG A 303 -1.19 -9.81 -2.17
N PRO A 304 -0.22 -10.74 -2.05
CA PRO A 304 1.11 -10.38 -1.57
C PRO A 304 1.81 -9.35 -2.46
N PHE A 305 1.67 -9.45 -3.79
CA PHE A 305 2.25 -8.48 -4.72
C PHE A 305 1.57 -7.12 -4.64
N HIS A 306 0.24 -7.09 -4.46
CA HIS A 306 -0.49 -5.84 -4.22
C HIS A 306 0.05 -5.06 -3.03
N LEU A 307 0.21 -5.75 -1.91
CA LEU A 307 0.71 -5.14 -0.69
C LEU A 307 2.18 -4.75 -0.85
N LEU A 308 2.99 -5.57 -1.52
CA LEU A 308 4.38 -5.23 -1.84
C LEU A 308 4.48 -3.93 -2.65
N ASP A 309 3.67 -3.78 -3.70
CA ASP A 309 3.64 -2.57 -4.54
C ASP A 309 3.21 -1.33 -3.75
N ILE A 310 2.22 -1.46 -2.87
CA ILE A 310 1.79 -0.37 -1.99
C ILE A 310 2.90 0.00 -0.99
N MET A 311 3.64 -0.98 -0.49
CA MET A 311 4.79 -0.74 0.39
C MET A 311 5.90 0.01 -0.36
N ILE A 312 6.18 -0.37 -1.61
CA ILE A 312 7.10 0.37 -2.51
C ILE A 312 6.63 1.81 -2.68
N LEU A 313 5.35 2.03 -2.97
CA LEU A 313 4.77 3.37 -3.10
C LEU A 313 4.99 4.19 -1.82
N GLY A 314 4.77 3.61 -0.64
CA GLY A 314 5.02 4.27 0.65
C GLY A 314 6.49 4.64 0.85
N MET A 315 7.41 3.75 0.49
CA MET A 315 8.86 4.00 0.56
C MET A 315 9.30 5.12 -0.39
N VAL A 316 8.85 5.08 -1.64
CA VAL A 316 9.19 6.08 -2.66
C VAL A 316 8.60 7.44 -2.32
N THR A 317 7.34 7.50 -1.89
CA THR A 317 6.68 8.74 -1.46
C THR A 317 7.39 9.36 -0.26
N GLN A 318 7.85 8.55 0.68
CA GLN A 318 8.64 9.04 1.81
C GLN A 318 9.99 9.62 1.38
N THR A 319 10.64 9.02 0.39
CA THR A 319 11.98 9.42 -0.05
C THR A 319 11.94 10.66 -0.93
N TYR A 320 11.06 10.69 -1.93
CA TYR A 320 11.01 11.75 -2.94
C TYR A 320 9.95 12.83 -2.68
N GLY A 321 9.08 12.61 -1.68
CA GLY A 321 7.91 13.44 -1.50
C GLY A 321 6.81 13.11 -2.51
N LEU A 322 5.78 13.95 -2.54
CA LEU A 322 4.66 13.86 -3.46
C LEU A 322 4.31 15.26 -3.93
N MET A 323 4.45 15.49 -5.23
CA MET A 323 4.12 16.78 -5.83
C MET A 323 2.65 17.13 -5.57
N TYR A 324 2.37 18.38 -5.23
CA TYR A 324 1.02 18.89 -4.94
C TYR A 324 0.30 18.24 -3.74
N ARG A 325 1.02 17.56 -2.83
CA ARG A 325 0.38 16.89 -1.68
C ARG A 325 -0.47 17.82 -0.82
N LYS A 326 -0.08 19.09 -0.64
CA LYS A 326 -0.84 20.06 0.16
C LYS A 326 -2.15 20.39 -0.53
N THR A 327 -2.09 20.75 -1.81
CA THR A 327 -3.27 20.98 -2.65
C THR A 327 -4.21 19.77 -2.63
N VAL A 328 -3.69 18.56 -2.85
CA VAL A 328 -4.49 17.32 -2.77
C VAL A 328 -5.10 17.14 -1.39
N GLY A 329 -4.33 17.37 -0.32
CA GLY A 329 -4.82 17.30 1.06
C GLY A 329 -5.90 18.33 1.37
N GLU A 330 -5.75 19.57 0.90
CA GLU A 330 -6.76 20.64 1.03
C GLU A 330 -8.04 20.29 0.28
N TYR A 331 -7.93 19.81 -0.96
CA TYR A 331 -9.09 19.33 -1.72
C TYR A 331 -9.74 18.13 -1.01
N TYR A 332 -8.96 17.20 -0.47
CA TYR A 332 -9.49 16.07 0.28
C TYR A 332 -10.25 16.53 1.53
N CYS A 333 -9.66 17.43 2.34
CA CYS A 333 -10.31 17.96 3.54
C CYS A 333 -11.57 18.77 3.21
N ARG A 334 -11.56 19.54 2.10
CA ARG A 334 -12.68 20.38 1.70
C ARG A 334 -13.81 19.60 1.02
N TYR A 335 -13.47 18.55 0.27
CA TYR A 335 -14.41 17.81 -0.59
C TYR A 335 -14.43 16.31 -0.27
N TRP A 336 -14.14 15.91 0.97
CA TRP A 336 -14.15 14.49 1.39
C TRP A 336 -15.47 13.79 1.06
N PHE A 337 -16.60 14.51 1.14
CA PHE A 337 -17.91 13.98 0.78
C PHE A 337 -18.04 13.64 -0.71
N VAL A 338 -17.36 14.37 -1.61
CA VAL A 338 -17.34 14.07 -3.05
C VAL A 338 -16.64 12.73 -3.28
N LEU A 339 -15.57 12.46 -2.53
CA LEU A 339 -14.88 11.17 -2.59
C LEU A 339 -15.80 10.03 -2.11
N LEU A 340 -16.57 10.24 -1.04
CA LEU A 340 -17.57 9.25 -0.60
C LEU A 340 -18.70 9.04 -1.62
N ILE A 341 -19.19 10.11 -2.24
CA ILE A 341 -20.17 10.01 -3.33
C ILE A 341 -19.56 9.26 -4.51
N GLY A 342 -18.31 9.56 -4.87
CA GLY A 342 -17.57 8.85 -5.91
C GLY A 342 -17.46 7.37 -5.60
N PHE A 343 -17.12 6.99 -4.37
CA PHE A 343 -17.12 5.60 -3.93
C PHE A 343 -18.50 4.97 -4.01
N ALA A 344 -19.56 5.67 -3.57
CA ALA A 344 -20.92 5.16 -3.67
C ALA A 344 -21.39 4.96 -5.12
N LEU A 345 -20.99 5.84 -6.04
CA LEU A 345 -21.32 5.75 -7.47
C LEU A 345 -20.48 4.71 -8.22
N THR A 346 -19.26 4.44 -7.76
CA THR A 346 -18.35 3.48 -8.41
C THR A 346 -18.43 2.08 -7.79
N TRP A 347 -18.98 1.95 -6.58
CA TRP A 347 -19.22 0.66 -5.93
C TRP A 347 -20.46 -0.02 -6.53
N PRO A 348 -20.32 -1.18 -7.19
CA PRO A 348 -21.48 -1.88 -7.73
C PRO A 348 -22.36 -2.38 -6.58
N PRO A 349 -23.67 -2.07 -6.57
CA PRO A 349 -24.55 -2.31 -5.42
C PRO A 349 -24.79 -3.79 -5.12
N TYR A 350 -24.44 -4.70 -6.04
CA TYR A 350 -24.56 -6.15 -5.86
C TYR A 350 -23.29 -6.79 -5.27
N LEU A 351 -22.22 -6.02 -5.01
CA LEU A 351 -21.03 -6.53 -4.33
C LEU A 351 -21.26 -6.52 -2.82
N ASP A 352 -21.81 -7.63 -2.32
CA ASP A 352 -22.15 -7.90 -0.93
C ASP A 352 -21.19 -8.90 -0.26
N LYS A 353 -20.14 -9.32 -0.98
CA LYS A 353 -19.18 -10.32 -0.50
C LYS A 353 -17.77 -9.79 -0.48
N ARG A 354 -16.97 -10.46 0.36
CA ARG A 354 -15.53 -10.29 0.42
C ARG A 354 -14.88 -10.52 -0.94
N LEU A 355 -14.43 -9.45 -1.61
CA LEU A 355 -13.89 -9.54 -2.99
C LEU A 355 -12.57 -10.31 -3.06
N ASP A 356 -11.89 -10.43 -1.93
CA ASP A 356 -10.64 -11.18 -1.80
C ASP A 356 -10.86 -12.70 -1.69
N MET A 357 -12.05 -13.14 -1.29
CA MET A 357 -12.47 -14.55 -1.23
C MET A 357 -13.39 -14.92 -2.40
N TYR A 358 -14.20 -13.97 -2.84
CA TYR A 358 -15.19 -14.11 -3.90
C TYR A 358 -14.92 -13.07 -4.99
N PRO A 359 -13.82 -13.21 -5.76
CA PRO A 359 -13.51 -12.26 -6.81
C PRO A 359 -14.65 -12.21 -7.84
N THR A 360 -15.07 -11.01 -8.21
CA THR A 360 -16.17 -10.82 -9.17
C THR A 360 -15.75 -11.33 -10.55
N PHE A 361 -16.56 -12.17 -11.19
CA PHE A 361 -16.36 -12.54 -12.60
C PHE A 361 -17.07 -11.58 -13.57
N ASP A 362 -17.65 -10.47 -13.08
CA ASP A 362 -18.44 -9.56 -13.89
C ASP A 362 -17.59 -8.94 -15.01
N ARG A 363 -18.09 -9.13 -16.24
CA ARG A 363 -17.45 -8.81 -17.51
C ARG A 363 -17.46 -7.33 -17.84
N ILE A 364 -18.37 -6.54 -17.26
CA ILE A 364 -18.38 -5.06 -17.39
C ILE A 364 -17.17 -4.46 -16.66
N LEU A 365 -16.63 -5.17 -15.66
CA LEU A 365 -15.40 -4.81 -14.94
C LEU A 365 -14.14 -5.56 -15.43
N ARG A 366 -14.26 -6.56 -16.33
CA ARG A 366 -13.15 -7.46 -16.72
C ARG A 366 -13.30 -8.06 -18.14
N ARG A 367 -13.31 -7.27 -19.21
CA ARG A 367 -13.45 -7.82 -20.57
C ARG A 367 -12.16 -8.53 -21.03
N GLY A 368 -12.19 -9.86 -21.07
CA GLY A 368 -11.17 -10.72 -21.70
C GLY A 368 -11.51 -12.22 -21.62
N GLU A 369 -12.11 -12.73 -22.70
CA GLU A 369 -12.15 -14.13 -23.21
C GLU A 369 -12.53 -15.32 -22.30
N GLY A 370 -13.59 -16.08 -22.67
CA GLY A 370 -13.80 -17.43 -22.12
C GLY A 370 -15.22 -18.00 -22.19
N ASP A 371 -16.15 -17.53 -21.33
CA ASP A 371 -17.27 -18.39 -20.90
C ASP A 371 -18.67 -17.98 -21.39
N TRP A 372 -18.89 -17.81 -22.69
CA TRP A 372 -20.26 -17.63 -23.20
C TRP A 372 -21.14 -18.88 -23.07
N VAL A 373 -20.56 -20.06 -22.83
CA VAL A 373 -21.29 -21.33 -22.78
C VAL A 373 -21.93 -21.61 -21.41
N MET A 374 -21.32 -21.15 -20.32
CA MET A 374 -21.81 -21.46 -18.95
C MET A 374 -22.97 -20.56 -18.49
N VAL A 375 -22.98 -19.28 -18.88
CA VAL A 375 -24.02 -18.33 -18.46
C VAL A 375 -25.35 -18.59 -19.18
N ALA A 376 -25.32 -19.02 -20.46
CA ALA A 376 -26.52 -19.46 -21.16
C ALA A 376 -27.17 -20.71 -20.51
N GLY A 377 -26.34 -21.62 -19.97
CA GLY A 377 -26.82 -22.81 -19.25
C GLY A 377 -27.42 -22.49 -17.87
N ALA A 378 -26.85 -21.52 -17.14
CA ALA A 378 -27.36 -21.11 -15.83
C ALA A 378 -28.68 -20.32 -15.94
N ILE A 379 -28.78 -19.39 -16.91
CA ILE A 379 -30.02 -18.64 -17.18
C ILE A 379 -31.14 -19.58 -17.67
N GLY A 380 -30.81 -20.63 -18.43
CA GLY A 380 -31.77 -21.66 -18.82
C GLY A 380 -32.36 -22.43 -17.64
N LYS A 381 -31.53 -22.79 -16.64
CA LYS A 381 -31.99 -23.55 -15.45
C LYS A 381 -32.78 -22.71 -14.46
N ASP A 382 -32.43 -21.44 -14.26
CA ASP A 382 -33.22 -20.56 -13.39
C ASP A 382 -34.57 -20.17 -14.02
N MET A 383 -34.66 -20.05 -15.35
CA MET A 383 -35.96 -19.83 -16.00
C MET A 383 -36.91 -21.03 -15.89
N GLU A 384 -36.42 -22.27 -15.79
CA GLU A 384 -37.29 -23.43 -15.51
C GLU A 384 -37.75 -23.48 -14.05
N ARG A 385 -36.97 -22.92 -13.13
CA ARG A 385 -37.31 -22.86 -11.70
C ARG A 385 -38.41 -21.85 -11.39
N TRP A 386 -38.52 -20.80 -12.20
CA TRP A 386 -39.58 -19.78 -12.11
C TRP A 386 -40.87 -20.15 -12.88
N LYS A 387 -40.85 -21.24 -13.66
CA LYS A 387 -42.04 -21.77 -14.37
C LYS A 387 -42.80 -22.86 -13.59
N LYS A 388 -42.29 -23.27 -12.43
CA LYS A 388 -42.99 -24.11 -11.45
C LYS A 388 -43.36 -23.24 -10.26
#